data_AF-T0CBC4-F1
#
_entry.id   AF-T0CBC4-F1
#
_cell.length_a   1.000
_cell.length_b   1.000
_cell.length_c   1.000
_cell.angle_alpha   90.00
_cell.angle_beta   90.00
_cell.angle_gamma   90.00
#
_symmetry.space_group_name_H-M   'P 1'
#
loop_
_entity.id
_entity.type
_entity.pdbx_description
1 polymer ?
#
loop_
_entity_poly.entity_id
_entity_poly.type
_entity_poly.pdbx_seq_one_letter_code
_entity_poly.pdbx_strand_id
1 'polypeptide(L)'
;MLKNWREVVENIISLESLFHRSKERIKDLGEVFTPDKYVEEMLDMLSKDRKNFWNDERNVFFEPCCGHGNIVLAIYKRRLESIFVKASKEYSNEASLYAVSNSLNTLWAIDIDPENIESCRTRVLHITLQFLKSKLGYDSEYSIIEEHQEFFCHIISAIKWQIYVNETLTSLSCSESYEKQALKTKASKLWACENEHQPVEFHTTWAQFFDECETNDLLPLEYERASKLIESYLDGSRKNVKDFKFAEILYKYNGGNYMEVSA
;
A
#
# COMPACT_ATOMS: atom_id res chain seq x y z
N MET A 1 -16.87 9.57 -15.72
CA MET A 1 -16.18 9.66 -14.41
C MET A 1 -16.69 8.64 -13.39
N LEU A 2 -17.98 8.61 -13.01
CA LEU A 2 -18.50 7.64 -12.01
C LEU A 2 -18.59 6.16 -12.46
N LYS A 3 -18.62 5.89 -13.78
CA LYS A 3 -18.74 4.51 -14.30
C LYS A 3 -17.46 3.68 -14.10
N ASN A 4 -16.26 4.25 -14.31
CA ASN A 4 -14.99 3.55 -14.08
C ASN A 4 -14.79 3.17 -12.61
N TRP A 5 -15.21 4.02 -11.65
CA TRP A 5 -15.02 3.70 -10.25
C TRP A 5 -15.91 2.55 -9.76
N ARG A 6 -17.10 2.35 -10.34
CA ARG A 6 -17.92 1.18 -9.99
C ARG A 6 -17.26 -0.13 -10.39
N GLU A 7 -16.69 -0.18 -11.59
CA GLU A 7 -15.99 -1.37 -12.09
C GLU A 7 -14.72 -1.67 -11.27
N VAL A 8 -13.94 -0.65 -10.91
CA VAL A 8 -12.78 -0.87 -10.02
C VAL A 8 -13.22 -1.28 -8.61
N VAL A 9 -14.33 -0.74 -8.07
CA VAL A 9 -14.89 -1.19 -6.79
C VAL A 9 -15.38 -2.63 -6.86
N GLU A 10 -16.05 -3.03 -7.94
CA GLU A 10 -16.49 -4.42 -8.19
C GLU A 10 -15.30 -5.37 -8.28
N ASN A 11 -14.21 -4.97 -8.95
CA ASN A 11 -12.97 -5.75 -9.00
C ASN A 11 -12.27 -5.84 -7.64
N ILE A 12 -12.36 -4.81 -6.79
CA ILE A 12 -11.86 -4.85 -5.40
C ILE A 12 -12.71 -5.79 -4.53
N ILE A 13 -14.04 -5.80 -4.70
CA ILE A 13 -14.93 -6.73 -3.99
C ILE A 13 -14.64 -8.18 -4.44
N SER A 14 -14.35 -8.39 -5.72
CA SER A 14 -13.86 -9.69 -6.22
C SER A 14 -12.47 -10.05 -5.67
N LEU A 15 -11.63 -9.08 -5.28
CA LEU A 15 -10.39 -9.36 -4.55
C LEU A 15 -10.70 -9.82 -3.12
N GLU A 16 -11.69 -9.24 -2.45
CA GLU A 16 -12.07 -9.65 -1.09
C GLU A 16 -12.55 -11.11 -1.03
N SER A 17 -13.24 -11.61 -2.06
CA SER A 17 -13.68 -13.01 -2.11
C SER A 17 -12.53 -14.02 -2.27
N LEU A 18 -11.38 -13.60 -2.82
CA LEU A 18 -10.15 -14.41 -2.86
C LEU A 18 -9.49 -14.58 -1.49
N PHE A 19 -9.88 -13.77 -0.50
CA PHE A 19 -9.34 -13.80 0.84
C PHE A 19 -10.37 -14.30 1.85
N HIS A 20 -11.19 -15.30 1.50
CA HIS A 20 -12.11 -15.96 2.44
C HIS A 20 -11.33 -16.47 3.67
N ARG A 21 -11.66 -15.96 4.86
CA ARG A 21 -10.98 -16.32 6.11
C ARG A 21 -11.76 -17.38 6.88
N SER A 22 -11.07 -18.39 7.40
CA SER A 22 -11.70 -19.43 8.22
C SER A 22 -12.18 -18.85 9.56
N LYS A 23 -13.20 -19.48 10.17
CA LYS A 23 -13.73 -19.05 11.47
C LYS A 23 -12.67 -19.14 12.58
N GLU A 24 -11.76 -20.10 12.45
CA GLU A 24 -10.62 -20.29 13.32
C GLU A 24 -9.69 -19.06 13.26
N ARG A 25 -9.34 -18.60 12.05
CA ARG A 25 -8.46 -17.44 11.88
C ARG A 25 -9.09 -16.14 12.40
N ILE A 26 -10.38 -15.93 12.14
CA ILE A 26 -11.12 -14.77 12.69
C ILE A 26 -11.03 -14.75 14.22
N LYS A 27 -11.21 -15.91 14.86
CA LYS A 27 -11.16 -16.04 16.32
C LYS A 27 -9.74 -15.85 16.86
N ASP A 28 -8.74 -16.45 16.22
CA ASP A 28 -7.37 -16.48 16.73
C ASP A 28 -6.64 -15.15 16.55
N LEU A 29 -6.94 -14.40 15.48
CA LEU A 29 -6.38 -13.09 15.21
C LEU A 29 -7.28 -11.93 15.65
N GLY A 30 -8.51 -12.21 16.06
CA GLY A 30 -9.50 -11.19 16.43
C GLY A 30 -9.89 -10.31 15.25
N GLU A 31 -9.96 -10.88 14.04
CA GLU A 31 -10.22 -10.09 12.84
C GLU A 31 -11.59 -9.43 12.87
N VAL A 32 -11.62 -8.15 12.51
CA VAL A 32 -12.83 -7.36 12.38
C VAL A 32 -12.96 -6.92 10.94
N PHE A 33 -14.08 -7.28 10.31
CA PHE A 33 -14.44 -6.71 9.04
C PHE A 33 -15.14 -5.37 9.28
N THR A 34 -14.51 -4.27 8.87
CA THR A 34 -15.10 -2.93 8.92
C THR A 34 -15.80 -2.65 7.60
N PRO A 35 -17.15 -2.56 7.56
CA PRO A 35 -17.89 -2.20 6.36
C PRO A 35 -17.48 -0.83 5.82
N ASP A 36 -17.38 -0.71 4.50
CA ASP A 36 -17.00 0.53 3.80
C ASP A 36 -17.78 1.76 4.26
N LYS A 37 -19.09 1.61 4.50
CA LYS A 37 -19.93 2.70 4.99
C LYS A 37 -19.38 3.33 6.28
N TYR A 38 -18.94 2.50 7.23
CA TYR A 38 -18.40 3.02 8.50
C TYR A 38 -17.01 3.61 8.33
N VAL A 39 -16.19 3.05 7.43
CA VAL A 39 -14.90 3.64 7.07
C VAL A 39 -15.10 5.06 6.52
N GLU A 40 -16.02 5.24 5.58
CA GLU A 40 -16.30 6.56 5.00
C GLU A 40 -16.82 7.55 6.05
N GLU A 41 -17.77 7.13 6.91
CA GLU A 41 -18.27 7.96 8.02
C GLU A 41 -17.14 8.37 8.99
N MET A 42 -16.22 7.47 9.32
CA MET A 42 -15.06 7.76 10.17
C MET A 42 -14.13 8.80 9.53
N LEU A 43 -13.81 8.63 8.24
CA LEU A 43 -12.91 9.54 7.54
C LEU A 43 -13.57 10.91 7.28
N ASP A 44 -14.89 10.97 7.14
CA ASP A 44 -15.62 12.24 7.01
C ASP A 44 -15.52 13.08 8.27
N MET A 45 -15.57 12.45 9.45
CA MET A 45 -15.35 13.15 10.73
C MET A 45 -13.98 13.82 10.80
N LEU A 46 -12.95 13.21 10.21
CA LEU A 46 -11.61 13.80 10.19
C LEU A 46 -11.56 15.10 9.40
N SER A 47 -12.32 15.24 8.31
CA SER A 47 -12.19 16.38 7.40
C SER A 47 -13.28 17.45 7.55
N LYS A 48 -14.29 17.21 8.41
CA LYS A 48 -15.50 18.03 8.56
C LYS A 48 -15.26 19.55 8.65
N ASP A 49 -14.20 19.98 9.33
CA ASP A 49 -13.87 21.39 9.52
C ASP A 49 -12.46 21.76 9.00
N ARG A 50 -11.83 20.89 8.21
CA ARG A 50 -10.45 21.05 7.74
C ARG A 50 -10.42 21.16 6.22
N LYS A 51 -10.43 22.40 5.71
CA LYS A 51 -10.20 22.67 4.28
C LYS A 51 -8.88 22.07 3.84
N ASN A 52 -8.83 21.52 2.63
CA ASN A 52 -7.61 20.96 2.03
C ASN A 52 -6.97 19.81 2.82
N PHE A 53 -7.65 19.22 3.81
CA PHE A 53 -7.08 18.15 4.65
C PHE A 53 -6.49 16.98 3.83
N TRP A 54 -7.21 16.54 2.81
CA TRP A 54 -6.83 15.40 1.97
C TRP A 54 -5.74 15.72 0.93
N ASN A 55 -5.45 16.99 0.66
CA ASN A 55 -4.39 17.40 -0.28
C ASN A 55 -3.25 18.17 0.38
N ASP A 56 -3.22 18.24 1.71
CA ASP A 56 -2.07 18.74 2.47
C ASP A 56 -1.04 17.61 2.61
N GLU A 57 0.06 17.75 1.88
CA GLU A 57 1.17 16.79 1.85
C GLU A 57 1.94 16.72 3.17
N ARG A 58 1.70 17.65 4.10
CA ARG A 58 2.28 17.61 5.46
C ARG A 58 1.52 16.67 6.40
N ASN A 59 0.30 16.29 6.04
CA ASN A 59 -0.45 15.31 6.82
C ASN A 59 0.11 13.92 6.55
N VAL A 60 0.49 13.19 7.60
CA VAL A 60 0.89 11.78 7.53
C VAL A 60 -0.23 10.94 8.13
N PHE A 61 -0.59 9.87 7.44
CA PHE A 61 -1.61 8.91 7.87
C PHE A 61 -0.93 7.61 8.27
N PHE A 62 -1.37 7.04 9.38
CA PHE A 62 -0.85 5.79 9.89
C PHE A 62 -2.00 4.89 10.34
N GLU A 63 -2.05 3.67 9.81
CA GLU A 63 -2.99 2.64 10.23
C GLU A 63 -2.24 1.51 10.97
N PRO A 64 -2.39 1.39 12.31
CA PRO A 64 -1.58 0.48 13.13
C PRO A 64 -2.02 -0.99 13.11
N CYS A 65 -3.19 -1.30 12.56
CA CYS A 65 -3.74 -2.66 12.42
C CYS A 65 -4.53 -2.73 11.11
N CYS A 66 -3.84 -2.62 9.97
CA CYS A 66 -4.52 -2.32 8.71
C CYS A 66 -5.41 -3.44 8.19
N GLY A 67 -5.28 -4.67 8.71
CA GLY A 67 -5.92 -5.84 8.18
C GLY A 67 -5.66 -5.94 6.67
N HIS A 68 -6.69 -6.30 5.91
CA HIS A 68 -6.66 -6.31 4.45
C HIS A 68 -6.80 -4.91 3.80
N GLY A 69 -6.67 -3.84 4.58
CA GLY A 69 -6.46 -2.48 4.07
C GLY A 69 -7.70 -1.60 3.90
N ASN A 70 -8.88 -1.96 4.43
CA ASN A 70 -10.12 -1.21 4.14
C ASN A 70 -9.99 0.30 4.45
N ILE A 71 -9.43 0.66 5.61
CA ILE A 71 -9.16 2.06 5.99
C ILE A 71 -8.02 2.66 5.15
N VAL A 72 -6.93 1.90 4.95
CA VAL A 72 -5.76 2.31 4.15
C VAL A 72 -6.19 2.70 2.73
N LEU A 73 -7.03 1.90 2.09
CA LEU A 73 -7.51 2.17 0.72
C LEU A 73 -8.42 3.38 0.66
N ALA A 74 -9.29 3.57 1.65
CA ALA A 74 -10.17 4.74 1.70
C ALA A 74 -9.37 6.04 1.90
N ILE A 75 -8.36 6.02 2.79
CA ILE A 75 -7.39 7.12 2.94
C ILE A 75 -6.68 7.36 1.61
N TYR A 76 -6.08 6.32 1.03
CA TYR A 76 -5.28 6.42 -0.18
C TYR A 76 -6.07 6.99 -1.37
N LYS A 77 -7.30 6.51 -1.61
CA LYS A 77 -8.19 7.02 -2.68
C LYS A 77 -8.56 8.49 -2.49
N ARG A 78 -8.91 8.90 -1.25
CA ARG A 78 -9.26 10.30 -0.95
C ARG A 78 -8.06 11.23 -1.18
N ARG A 79 -6.85 10.78 -0.80
CA ARG A 79 -5.60 11.51 -1.07
C ARG A 79 -5.29 11.60 -2.56
N LEU A 80 -5.34 10.49 -3.28
CA LEU A 80 -5.08 10.45 -4.73
C LEU A 80 -5.91 11.49 -5.48
N GLU A 81 -7.24 11.48 -5.30
CA GLU A 81 -8.12 12.40 -6.01
C GLU A 81 -7.91 13.85 -5.56
N SER A 82 -7.74 14.10 -4.26
CA SER A 82 -7.61 15.46 -3.74
C SER A 82 -6.28 16.11 -4.14
N ILE A 83 -5.18 15.36 -4.08
CA ILE A 83 -3.85 15.82 -4.51
C ILE A 83 -3.83 15.99 -6.02
N PHE A 84 -4.43 15.06 -6.79
CA PHE A 84 -4.54 15.20 -8.25
C PHE A 84 -5.28 16.48 -8.64
N VAL A 85 -6.43 16.78 -8.04
CA VAL A 85 -7.19 18.00 -8.35
C VAL A 85 -6.40 19.28 -8.06
N LYS A 86 -5.57 19.28 -7.01
CA LYS A 86 -4.65 20.38 -6.72
C LYS A 86 -3.53 20.43 -7.77
N ALA A 87 -2.83 19.31 -7.96
CA ALA A 87 -1.69 19.19 -8.84
C ALA A 87 -2.04 19.45 -10.32
N SER A 88 -3.25 19.12 -10.80
CA SER A 88 -3.66 19.42 -12.19
C SER A 88 -3.67 20.92 -12.50
N LYS A 89 -3.69 21.79 -11.48
CA LYS A 89 -3.59 23.25 -11.66
C LYS A 89 -2.15 23.75 -11.74
N GLU A 90 -1.20 22.97 -11.21
CA GLU A 90 0.20 23.36 -10.99
C GLU A 90 1.17 22.57 -11.90
N TYR A 91 0.86 21.30 -12.18
CA TYR A 91 1.68 20.27 -12.82
C TYR A 91 0.83 19.46 -13.82
N SER A 92 0.25 20.10 -14.84
CA SER A 92 -0.85 19.50 -15.62
C SER A 92 -0.54 18.14 -16.24
N ASN A 93 0.69 17.88 -16.65
CA ASN A 93 1.08 16.63 -17.33
C ASN A 93 1.49 15.53 -16.34
N GLU A 94 2.07 15.89 -15.20
CA GLU A 94 2.60 14.98 -14.19
C GLU A 94 1.67 14.82 -12.97
N ALA A 95 0.52 15.49 -12.97
CA ALA A 95 -0.38 15.57 -11.81
C ALA A 95 -0.79 14.20 -11.24
N SER A 96 -0.96 13.19 -12.09
CA SER A 96 -1.34 11.83 -11.69
C SER A 96 -0.18 11.08 -11.02
N LEU A 97 1.02 11.14 -11.61
CA LEU A 97 2.25 10.58 -11.01
C LEU A 97 2.56 11.27 -9.69
N TYR A 98 2.48 12.60 -9.66
CA TYR A 98 2.67 13.41 -8.45
C TYR A 98 1.67 13.03 -7.34
N ALA A 99 0.39 12.82 -7.69
CA ALA A 99 -0.63 12.42 -6.74
C ALA A 99 -0.33 11.04 -6.12
N VAL A 100 0.11 10.08 -6.94
CA VAL A 100 0.51 8.73 -6.47
C VAL A 100 1.71 8.83 -5.54
N SER A 101 2.79 9.49 -5.96
CA SER A 101 4.01 9.62 -5.15
C SER A 101 3.71 10.23 -3.78
N ASN A 102 2.99 11.35 -3.74
CA ASN A 102 2.71 12.03 -2.48
C ASN A 102 1.69 11.29 -1.61
N SER A 103 0.71 10.60 -2.21
CA SER A 103 -0.25 9.79 -1.46
C SER A 103 0.40 8.58 -0.79
N LEU A 104 1.39 7.95 -1.46
CA LEU A 104 2.16 6.87 -0.86
C LEU A 104 3.16 7.39 0.17
N ASN A 105 3.94 8.43 -0.16
CA ASN A 105 4.98 8.98 0.73
C ASN A 105 4.47 9.42 2.11
N THR A 106 3.16 9.65 2.24
CA THR A 106 2.50 10.12 3.46
C THR A 106 1.55 9.10 4.08
N LEU A 107 1.66 7.83 3.67
CA LEU A 107 0.81 6.73 4.13
C LEU A 107 1.67 5.62 4.72
N TRP A 108 1.37 5.25 5.96
CA TRP A 108 2.00 4.15 6.68
C TRP A 108 0.93 3.17 7.15
N ALA A 109 1.24 1.88 7.09
CA ALA A 109 0.33 0.86 7.58
C ALA A 109 1.11 -0.36 8.08
N ILE A 110 0.68 -0.90 9.21
CA ILE A 110 1.23 -2.15 9.74
C ILE A 110 0.11 -3.09 10.15
N ASP A 111 0.44 -4.37 10.17
CA ASP A 111 -0.39 -5.44 10.69
C ASP A 111 0.54 -6.58 11.10
N ILE A 112 0.17 -7.31 12.15
CA ILE A 112 0.98 -8.43 12.65
C ILE A 112 0.89 -9.63 11.72
N ASP A 113 -0.18 -9.74 10.91
CA ASP A 113 -0.37 -10.84 9.99
C ASP A 113 0.24 -10.51 8.60
N PRO A 114 1.24 -11.28 8.15
CA PRO A 114 1.83 -11.09 6.82
C PRO A 114 0.81 -11.22 5.67
N GLU A 115 -0.23 -12.05 5.80
CA GLU A 115 -1.24 -12.19 4.75
C GLU A 115 -2.12 -10.94 4.62
N ASN A 116 -2.39 -10.26 5.74
CA ASN A 116 -3.10 -9.00 5.75
C ASN A 116 -2.29 -7.91 5.06
N ILE A 117 -0.98 -7.84 5.37
CA ILE A 117 -0.05 -6.94 4.69
C ILE A 117 0.02 -7.20 3.18
N GLU A 118 0.16 -8.45 2.76
CA GLU A 118 0.20 -8.77 1.32
C GLU A 118 -1.11 -8.40 0.62
N SER A 119 -2.26 -8.64 1.26
CA SER A 119 -3.56 -8.22 0.72
C SER A 119 -3.66 -6.69 0.61
N CYS A 120 -3.27 -5.95 1.65
CA CYS A 120 -3.26 -4.49 1.66
C CYS A 120 -2.34 -3.94 0.55
N ARG A 121 -1.09 -4.41 0.46
CA ARG A 121 -0.14 -4.02 -0.59
C ARG A 121 -0.68 -4.30 -2.00
N THR A 122 -1.28 -5.48 -2.21
CA THR A 122 -1.87 -5.87 -3.51
C THR A 122 -2.96 -4.89 -3.93
N ARG A 123 -3.87 -4.55 -3.00
CA ARG A 123 -4.99 -3.65 -3.28
C ARG A 123 -4.52 -2.20 -3.49
N VAL A 124 -3.50 -1.75 -2.75
CA VAL A 124 -2.87 -0.43 -2.96
C VAL A 124 -2.24 -0.35 -4.36
N LEU A 125 -1.44 -1.35 -4.75
CA LEU A 125 -0.84 -1.43 -6.09
C LEU A 125 -1.92 -1.44 -7.18
N HIS A 126 -2.99 -2.23 -7.00
CA HIS A 126 -4.11 -2.27 -7.94
C HIS A 126 -4.75 -0.89 -8.12
N ILE A 127 -5.06 -0.19 -7.03
CA ILE A 127 -5.66 1.15 -7.10
C ILE A 127 -4.71 2.14 -7.79
N THR A 128 -3.40 2.06 -7.53
CA THR A 128 -2.39 2.87 -8.22
C THR A 128 -2.44 2.65 -9.73
N LEU A 129 -2.44 1.38 -10.18
CA LEU A 129 -2.50 1.03 -11.59
C LEU A 129 -3.79 1.55 -12.25
N GLN A 130 -4.95 1.32 -11.63
CA GLN A 130 -6.24 1.77 -12.16
C GLN A 130 -6.34 3.30 -12.22
N PHE A 131 -5.82 3.98 -11.20
CA PHE A 131 -5.77 5.44 -11.16
C PHE A 131 -4.91 5.99 -12.29
N LEU A 132 -3.67 5.52 -12.44
CA LEU A 132 -2.75 6.00 -13.48
C LEU A 132 -3.26 5.67 -14.88
N LYS A 133 -3.68 4.42 -15.13
CA LYS A 133 -4.30 4.01 -16.40
C LYS A 133 -5.43 4.97 -16.80
N SER A 134 -6.34 5.24 -15.85
CA SER A 134 -7.50 6.11 -16.10
C SER A 134 -7.14 7.58 -16.28
N LYS A 135 -6.16 8.13 -15.55
CA LYS A 135 -5.84 9.57 -15.61
C LYS A 135 -4.89 9.91 -16.75
N LEU A 136 -4.01 8.98 -17.14
CA LEU A 136 -3.08 9.14 -18.24
C LEU A 136 -3.64 8.64 -19.59
N GLY A 137 -4.75 7.89 -19.57
CA GLY A 137 -5.46 7.49 -20.80
C GLY A 137 -4.85 6.29 -21.52
N TYR A 138 -4.26 5.35 -20.77
CA TYR A 138 -3.74 4.11 -21.33
C TYR A 138 -4.80 3.00 -21.37
N ASP A 139 -4.66 2.09 -22.32
CA ASP A 139 -5.59 0.97 -22.51
C ASP A 139 -5.23 -0.25 -21.65
N SER A 140 -4.00 -0.35 -21.16
CA SER A 140 -3.52 -1.50 -20.38
C SER A 140 -2.54 -1.12 -19.28
N GLU A 141 -2.46 -1.96 -18.24
CA GLU A 141 -1.43 -1.89 -17.20
C GLU A 141 -0.02 -2.10 -17.77
N TYR A 142 0.11 -2.90 -18.83
CA TYR A 142 1.39 -3.14 -19.48
C TYR A 142 1.96 -1.84 -20.05
N SER A 143 1.16 -1.09 -20.81
CA SER A 143 1.61 0.14 -21.47
C SER A 143 2.04 1.23 -20.48
N ILE A 144 1.34 1.39 -19.35
CA ILE A 144 1.77 2.36 -18.31
C ILE A 144 3.09 1.95 -17.66
N ILE A 145 3.29 0.65 -17.42
CA ILE A 145 4.51 0.15 -16.79
C ILE A 145 5.68 0.25 -17.76
N GLU A 146 5.46 -0.06 -19.04
CA GLU A 146 6.47 0.04 -20.09
C GLU A 146 6.99 1.48 -20.26
N GLU A 147 6.11 2.48 -20.24
CA GLU A 147 6.48 3.89 -20.37
C GLU A 147 7.07 4.48 -19.08
N HIS A 148 6.63 4.01 -17.91
CA HIS A 148 7.00 4.57 -16.60
C HIS A 148 7.76 3.58 -15.69
N GLN A 149 8.71 2.83 -16.23
CA GLN A 149 9.41 1.74 -15.53
C GLN A 149 10.05 2.18 -14.21
N GLU A 150 10.89 3.20 -14.26
CA GLU A 150 11.58 3.76 -13.09
C GLU A 150 10.60 4.19 -11.99
N PHE A 151 9.51 4.86 -12.39
CA PHE A 151 8.45 5.25 -11.47
C PHE A 151 7.84 4.04 -10.78
N PHE A 152 7.52 2.96 -11.52
CA PHE A 152 6.98 1.74 -10.92
C PHE A 152 7.99 1.00 -10.02
N CYS A 153 9.29 1.09 -10.29
CA CYS A 153 10.32 0.61 -9.36
C CYS A 153 10.22 1.33 -8.01
N HIS A 154 10.05 2.65 -8.01
CA HIS A 154 9.82 3.40 -6.77
C HIS A 154 8.48 3.09 -6.11
N ILE A 155 7.38 2.95 -6.87
CA ILE A 155 6.06 2.65 -6.30
C ILE A 155 6.05 1.29 -5.60
N ILE A 156 6.60 0.26 -6.24
CA ILE A 156 6.66 -1.09 -5.67
C ILE A 156 7.53 -1.09 -4.40
N SER A 157 8.66 -0.39 -4.44
CA SER A 157 9.56 -0.26 -3.30
C SER A 157 8.90 0.52 -2.14
N ALA A 158 8.22 1.63 -2.42
CA ALA A 158 7.52 2.44 -1.43
C ALA A 158 6.36 1.68 -0.76
N ILE A 159 5.56 0.95 -1.55
CA ILE A 159 4.49 0.09 -1.02
C ILE A 159 5.07 -0.95 -0.04
N LYS A 160 6.19 -1.58 -0.40
CA LYS A 160 6.85 -2.56 0.47
C LYS A 160 7.46 -1.93 1.73
N TRP A 161 8.07 -0.75 1.59
CA TRP A 161 8.72 -0.02 2.68
C TRP A 161 7.73 0.48 3.74
N GLN A 162 6.62 1.09 3.31
CA GLN A 162 5.73 1.83 4.20
C GLN A 162 4.52 1.03 4.69
N ILE A 163 4.19 -0.08 4.01
CA ILE A 163 3.14 -1.01 4.40
C ILE A 163 3.84 -2.32 4.72
N TYR A 164 4.00 -2.70 6.00
CA TYR A 164 4.85 -3.85 6.35
C TYR A 164 4.40 -4.56 7.63
N VAL A 165 4.90 -5.78 7.81
CA VAL A 165 4.53 -6.62 8.96
C VAL A 165 5.14 -6.06 10.22
N ASN A 166 4.30 -5.66 11.16
CA ASN A 166 4.71 -5.19 12.48
C ASN A 166 3.52 -5.23 13.43
N GLU A 167 3.77 -5.25 14.74
CA GLU A 167 2.69 -5.16 15.72
C GLU A 167 2.68 -3.79 16.41
N THR A 168 1.50 -3.30 16.77
CA THR A 168 1.30 -1.90 17.18
C THR A 168 2.02 -1.51 18.48
N LEU A 169 2.03 -2.38 19.49
CA LEU A 169 2.33 -1.94 20.87
C LEU A 169 3.81 -1.61 21.06
N THR A 170 4.70 -2.43 20.51
CA THR A 170 6.15 -2.27 20.58
C THR A 170 6.66 -1.36 19.46
N SER A 171 6.05 -1.39 18.27
CA SER A 171 6.48 -0.54 17.15
C SER A 171 6.23 0.95 17.40
N LEU A 172 5.24 1.30 18.23
CA LEU A 172 4.97 2.68 18.67
C LEU A 172 5.65 3.04 20.01
N SER A 173 6.52 2.18 20.51
CA SER A 173 7.22 2.37 21.77
C SER A 173 8.67 2.80 21.55
N CYS A 174 9.24 3.49 22.53
CA CYS A 174 10.69 3.71 22.60
C CYS A 174 11.39 2.55 23.32
N SER A 175 12.71 2.44 23.17
CA SER A 175 13.52 1.35 23.75
C SER A 175 13.36 1.22 25.26
N GLU A 176 13.12 2.32 25.99
CA GLU A 176 12.89 2.32 27.44
C GLU A 176 11.55 1.67 27.85
N SER A 177 10.56 1.71 26.95
CA SER A 177 9.20 1.23 27.21
C SER A 177 8.87 -0.07 26.47
N TYR A 178 9.71 -0.47 25.52
CA TYR A 178 9.56 -1.64 24.65
C TYR A 178 9.17 -2.92 25.40
N GLU A 179 9.98 -3.33 26.39
CA GLU A 179 9.74 -4.57 27.14
C GLU A 179 8.39 -4.55 27.86
N LYS A 180 8.03 -3.39 28.43
CA LYS A 180 6.75 -3.20 29.12
C LYS A 180 5.56 -3.30 28.15
N GLN A 181 5.69 -2.77 26.94
CA GLN A 181 4.64 -2.85 25.92
C GLN A 181 4.48 -4.28 25.41
N ALA A 182 5.60 -4.98 25.16
CA ALA A 182 5.60 -6.38 24.71
C ALA A 182 4.82 -7.30 25.68
N LEU A 183 4.90 -7.06 26.98
CA LEU A 183 4.23 -7.87 28.00
C LEU A 183 2.71 -7.66 28.11
N LYS A 184 2.12 -6.66 27.42
CA LYS A 184 0.68 -6.35 27.52
C LYS A 184 -0.21 -7.40 26.87
N THR A 185 0.27 -8.09 25.83
CA THR A 185 -0.49 -9.12 25.13
C THR A 185 0.38 -10.33 24.84
N LYS A 186 -0.25 -11.50 24.67
CA LYS A 186 0.48 -12.71 24.26
C LYS A 186 1.11 -12.54 22.87
N ALA A 187 0.40 -11.89 21.94
CA ALA A 187 0.86 -11.67 20.58
C ALA A 187 2.10 -10.76 20.55
N SER A 188 2.06 -9.61 21.23
CA SER A 188 3.19 -8.68 21.31
C SER A 188 4.40 -9.32 22.00
N LYS A 189 4.19 -10.15 23.02
CA LYS A 189 5.28 -10.89 23.67
C LYS A 189 5.95 -11.87 22.72
N LEU A 190 5.19 -12.62 21.94
CA LEU A 190 5.72 -13.57 20.95
C LEU A 190 6.48 -12.82 19.85
N TRP A 191 5.88 -11.77 19.30
CA TRP A 191 6.50 -10.93 18.28
C TRP A 191 7.86 -10.38 18.74
N ALA A 192 7.90 -9.81 19.95
CA ALA A 192 9.11 -9.24 20.56
C ALA A 192 10.24 -10.27 20.76
N CYS A 193 9.90 -11.54 21.01
CA CYS A 193 10.88 -12.61 21.15
C CYS A 193 11.51 -13.00 19.80
N GLU A 194 10.79 -12.84 18.70
CA GLU A 194 11.23 -13.27 17.37
C GLU A 194 11.90 -12.13 16.58
N ASN A 195 11.46 -10.88 16.77
CA ASN A 195 11.81 -9.76 15.89
C ASN A 195 12.60 -8.64 16.58
N GLU A 196 12.82 -8.72 17.89
CA GLU A 196 13.37 -7.62 18.69
C GLU A 196 12.53 -6.32 18.55
N HIS A 197 13.08 -5.18 18.96
CA HIS A 197 12.37 -3.90 18.87
C HIS A 197 12.44 -3.37 17.42
N GLN A 198 11.29 -3.34 16.76
CA GLN A 198 11.13 -2.81 15.39
C GLN A 198 10.26 -1.53 15.41
N PRO A 199 10.80 -0.36 15.79
CA PRO A 199 10.04 0.89 15.80
C PRO A 199 9.60 1.30 14.38
N VAL A 200 8.46 1.99 14.26
CA VAL A 200 8.07 2.61 13.00
C VAL A 200 8.81 3.93 12.80
N GLU A 201 9.66 3.99 11.77
CA GLU A 201 10.46 5.17 11.44
C GLU A 201 9.73 6.09 10.45
N PHE A 202 8.71 6.83 10.93
CA PHE A 202 7.92 7.74 10.10
C PHE A 202 8.72 8.84 9.38
N HIS A 203 9.94 9.11 9.85
CA HIS A 203 10.82 10.17 9.37
C HIS A 203 11.64 9.77 8.15
N THR A 204 11.70 8.48 7.83
CA THR A 204 12.48 7.93 6.73
C THR A 204 11.57 7.15 5.79
N THR A 205 10.89 7.89 4.93
CA THR A 205 10.13 7.36 3.79
C THR A 205 11.06 6.69 2.79
N TRP A 206 10.50 5.87 1.89
CA TRP A 206 11.26 5.30 0.79
C TRP A 206 11.96 6.37 -0.05
N ALA A 207 11.27 7.49 -0.33
CA ALA A 207 11.83 8.58 -1.12
C ALA A 207 13.06 9.20 -0.44
N GLN A 208 12.98 9.46 0.88
CA GLN A 208 14.11 9.99 1.65
C GLN A 208 15.28 8.99 1.69
N PHE A 209 15.00 7.72 1.95
CA PHE A 209 16.04 6.69 1.97
C PHE A 209 16.73 6.52 0.60
N PHE A 210 15.96 6.57 -0.48
CA PHE A 210 16.49 6.48 -1.84
C PHE A 210 17.38 7.70 -2.17
N ASP A 211 16.91 8.91 -1.86
CA ASP A 211 17.65 10.16 -2.07
C ASP A 211 18.98 10.19 -1.29
N GLU A 212 18.96 9.70 -0.04
CA GLU A 212 20.18 9.51 0.77
C GLU A 212 21.16 8.53 0.12
N CYS A 213 20.67 7.41 -0.41
CA CYS A 213 21.49 6.43 -1.12
C CYS A 213 22.07 7.01 -2.41
N GLU A 214 21.25 7.70 -3.22
CA GLU A 214 21.67 8.33 -4.48
C GLU A 214 22.74 9.40 -4.24
N THR A 215 22.59 10.22 -3.20
CA THR A 215 23.60 11.22 -2.79
C THR A 215 24.95 10.59 -2.43
N ASN A 216 24.97 9.31 -2.07
CA ASN A 216 26.18 8.54 -1.75
C ASN A 216 26.61 7.60 -2.89
N ASP A 217 26.11 7.78 -4.12
CA ASP A 217 26.36 6.93 -5.28
C ASP A 217 26.00 5.44 -5.05
N LEU A 218 24.97 5.18 -4.23
CA LEU A 218 24.47 3.84 -3.91
C LEU A 218 23.11 3.59 -4.56
N LEU A 219 22.92 2.37 -5.08
CA LEU A 219 21.61 1.89 -5.52
C LEU A 219 20.99 0.98 -4.45
N PRO A 220 19.83 1.32 -3.88
CA PRO A 220 19.15 0.46 -2.93
C PRO A 220 18.83 -0.93 -3.51
N LEU A 221 19.13 -1.98 -2.75
CA LEU A 221 18.83 -3.36 -3.15
C LEU A 221 17.34 -3.58 -3.46
N GLU A 222 16.46 -2.90 -2.71
CA GLU A 222 15.02 -3.00 -2.92
C GLU A 222 14.60 -2.43 -4.29
N TYR A 223 15.22 -1.32 -4.70
CA TYR A 223 15.03 -0.74 -6.03
C TYR A 223 15.54 -1.68 -7.12
N GLU A 224 16.73 -2.26 -6.94
CA GLU A 224 17.31 -3.22 -7.91
C GLU A 224 16.40 -4.45 -8.08
N ARG A 225 15.83 -4.96 -6.99
CA ARG A 225 14.86 -6.06 -7.03
C ARG A 225 13.56 -5.64 -7.74
N ALA A 226 13.07 -4.43 -7.49
CA ALA A 226 11.89 -3.91 -8.17
C ALA A 226 12.14 -3.74 -9.68
N SER A 227 13.33 -3.27 -10.10
CA SER A 227 13.74 -3.20 -11.51
C SER A 227 13.71 -4.57 -12.17
N LYS A 228 14.33 -5.58 -11.55
CA LYS A 228 14.32 -6.96 -12.06
C LYS A 228 12.91 -7.55 -12.16
N LEU A 229 12.00 -7.17 -11.25
CA LEU A 229 10.59 -7.55 -11.33
C LEU A 229 9.90 -6.90 -12.54
N ILE A 230 10.08 -5.60 -12.75
CA ILE A 230 9.51 -4.87 -13.89
C ILE A 230 10.05 -5.41 -15.21
N GLU A 231 11.35 -5.65 -15.32
CA GLU A 231 11.99 -6.29 -16.48
C GLU A 231 11.38 -7.67 -16.75
N SER A 232 11.19 -8.49 -15.71
CA SER A 232 10.56 -9.81 -15.83
C SER A 232 9.09 -9.72 -16.24
N TYR A 233 8.39 -8.66 -15.84
CA TYR A 233 7.01 -8.45 -16.28
C TYR A 233 6.95 -8.07 -17.76
N LEU A 234 7.82 -7.17 -18.21
CA LEU A 234 7.87 -6.70 -19.60
C LEU A 234 8.38 -7.77 -20.58
N ASP A 235 9.28 -8.66 -20.14
CA ASP A 235 9.75 -9.80 -20.95
C ASP A 235 8.76 -10.98 -20.98
N GLY A 236 7.66 -10.89 -20.24
CA GLY A 236 6.62 -11.91 -20.14
C GLY A 236 6.98 -13.11 -19.24
N SER A 237 8.12 -13.08 -18.54
CA SER A 237 8.50 -14.10 -17.57
C SER A 237 7.86 -13.86 -16.20
N ARG A 238 7.97 -14.84 -15.29
CA ARG A 238 7.47 -14.73 -13.90
C ARG A 238 8.60 -14.85 -12.88
N LYS A 239 9.78 -14.35 -13.23
CA LYS A 239 10.95 -14.34 -12.33
C LYS A 239 10.81 -13.21 -11.30
N ASN A 240 11.51 -13.32 -10.18
CA ASN A 240 11.64 -12.27 -9.14
C ASN A 240 10.34 -11.87 -8.41
N VAL A 241 9.18 -12.45 -8.75
CA VAL A 241 7.89 -12.18 -8.10
C VAL A 241 7.87 -12.57 -6.62
N LYS A 242 8.69 -13.54 -6.19
CA LYS A 242 8.74 -14.01 -4.80
C LYS A 242 9.10 -12.90 -3.80
N ASP A 243 9.90 -11.92 -4.22
CA ASP A 243 10.31 -10.80 -3.36
C ASP A 243 9.21 -9.74 -3.20
N PHE A 244 8.19 -9.79 -4.07
CA PHE A 244 7.05 -8.88 -4.11
C PHE A 244 5.77 -9.65 -4.44
N LYS A 245 5.37 -10.58 -3.56
CA LYS A 245 4.19 -11.44 -3.79
C LYS A 245 2.93 -10.63 -4.14
N PHE A 246 2.74 -9.47 -3.52
CA PHE A 246 1.65 -8.54 -3.85
C PHE A 246 1.63 -8.05 -5.31
N ALA A 247 2.78 -8.07 -6.02
CA ALA A 247 2.87 -7.69 -7.43
C ALA A 247 2.46 -8.81 -8.40
N GLU A 248 2.10 -10.01 -7.90
CA GLU A 248 1.50 -11.07 -8.73
C GLU A 248 0.25 -10.60 -9.49
N ILE A 249 -0.44 -9.57 -8.98
CA ILE A 249 -1.61 -8.99 -9.63
C ILE A 249 -1.33 -8.49 -11.05
N LEU A 250 -0.08 -8.08 -11.35
CA LEU A 250 0.36 -7.69 -12.69
C LEU A 250 0.17 -8.82 -13.72
N TYR A 251 0.32 -10.08 -13.28
CA TYR A 251 0.22 -11.25 -14.14
C TYR A 251 -1.17 -11.89 -14.18
N LYS A 252 -2.04 -11.55 -13.23
CA LYS A 252 -3.41 -12.11 -13.14
C LYS A 252 -4.39 -11.38 -14.06
N TYR A 253 -4.11 -10.13 -14.42
CA TYR A 253 -5.03 -9.30 -15.23
C TYR A 253 -4.88 -9.47 -16.76
N ASN A 254 -3.78 -10.03 -17.25
CA ASN A 254 -3.53 -10.27 -18.68
C ASN A 254 -4.39 -11.41 -19.31
N GLY A 255 -5.45 -11.88 -18.64
CA GLY A 255 -6.24 -13.02 -19.10
C GLY A 255 -7.68 -13.10 -18.59
N GLY A 256 -8.27 -12.03 -18.07
CA GLY A 256 -9.72 -11.93 -17.83
C GLY A 256 -10.36 -12.89 -16.82
N ASN A 257 -9.60 -13.74 -16.13
CA ASN A 257 -10.11 -14.60 -15.06
C ASN A 257 -9.08 -14.72 -13.94
N TYR A 258 -9.54 -14.51 -12.70
CA TYR A 258 -8.81 -14.95 -11.52
C TYR A 258 -8.65 -16.47 -11.60
N MET A 259 -7.43 -16.94 -11.85
CA MET A 259 -7.09 -18.33 -11.54
C MET A 259 -7.20 -18.47 -10.03
N GLU A 260 -8.15 -19.27 -9.57
CA GLU A 260 -8.28 -19.70 -8.18
C GLU A 260 -6.90 -20.08 -7.66
N VAL A 261 -6.49 -19.43 -6.58
CA VAL A 261 -5.28 -19.82 -5.85
C VAL A 261 -5.61 -21.18 -5.22
N SER A 262 -5.07 -22.25 -5.80
CA SER A 262 -5.09 -23.56 -5.16
C SER A 262 -4.42 -23.44 -3.79
N ALA A 263 -5.16 -23.87 -2.76
CA ALA A 263 -4.72 -23.98 -1.36
C ALA A 263 -3.39 -24.71 -1.20
#